data_AF-A0A7C1BZX6-F1
#
_entry.id   AF-A0A7C1BZX6-F1
#
_cell.length_a   1.000
_cell.length_b   1.000
_cell.length_c   1.000
_cell.angle_alpha   90.00
_cell.angle_beta   90.00
_cell.angle_gamma   90.00
#
_symmetry.space_group_name_H-M   'P 1'
#
loop_
_entity.id
_entity.type
_entity.pdbx_description
1 polymer ?
#
loop_
_entity_poly.entity_id
_entity_poly.type
_entity_poly.pdbx_seq_one_letter_code
_entity_poly.pdbx_strand_id
1 'polypeptide(L)' 'MSENTRILSFAFRFLSRRDFSKRELEEKLKEKFGEREVEEVIRYLEKKGLIDDKRLAKKIMDKYMEKGKGYY' A
#
# COMPACT_ATOMS: atom_id res chain seq x y z
N MET A 1 23.18 -1.52 -9.96
CA MET A 1 21.71 -1.53 -9.89
C MET A 1 21.33 -0.95 -8.54
N SER A 2 20.53 0.11 -8.49
CA SER A 2 20.12 0.74 -7.23
C SER A 2 19.21 -0.20 -6.42
N GLU A 3 19.38 -0.25 -5.10
CA GLU A 3 18.57 -1.09 -4.19
C GLU A 3 17.07 -0.86 -4.39
N ASN A 4 16.67 0.40 -4.62
CA ASN A 4 15.29 0.80 -4.92
C ASN A 4 14.69 0.08 -6.14
N THR A 5 15.48 -0.24 -7.18
CA THR A 5 14.98 -1.00 -8.33
C THR A 5 14.64 -2.44 -7.95
N ARG A 6 15.42 -3.04 -7.04
CA ARG A 6 15.16 -4.39 -6.51
C ARG A 6 13.91 -4.40 -5.64
N ILE A 7 13.77 -3.43 -4.74
CA ILE A 7 12.59 -3.26 -3.87
C ILE A 7 11.33 -3.10 -4.72
N LEU A 8 11.36 -2.22 -5.74
CA LEU A 8 10.25 -2.02 -6.66
C LEU A 8 9.86 -3.29 -7.41
N SER A 9 10.84 -4.01 -7.98
CA SER A 9 10.56 -5.26 -8.68
C SER A 9 9.93 -6.31 -7.74
N PHE A 10 10.37 -6.34 -6.49
CA PHE A 10 9.82 -7.23 -5.47
C PHE A 10 8.39 -6.82 -5.09
N ALA A 11 8.16 -5.52 -4.88
CA ALA A 11 6.85 -4.95 -4.59
C ALA A 11 5.84 -5.22 -5.71
N PHE A 12 6.21 -5.01 -6.97
CA PHE A 12 5.36 -5.34 -8.12
C PHE A 12 5.01 -6.82 -8.18
N ARG A 13 5.94 -7.72 -7.83
CA ARG A 13 5.66 -9.15 -7.79
C ARG A 13 4.57 -9.52 -6.77
N PHE A 14 4.50 -8.79 -5.66
CA PHE A 14 3.44 -8.95 -4.66
C PHE A 14 2.12 -8.33 -5.13
N LEU A 15 2.16 -7.07 -5.59
CA LEU A 15 0.97 -6.35 -6.07
C LEU A 15 0.31 -7.03 -7.29
N SER A 16 1.09 -7.71 -8.13
CA SER A 16 0.53 -8.48 -9.26
C SER A 16 -0.19 -9.77 -8.84
N ARG A 17 0.01 -10.27 -7.62
CA ARG A 17 -0.61 -11.52 -7.14
C ARG A 17 -1.93 -11.26 -6.41
N ARG A 18 -2.01 -10.16 -5.67
CA ARG A 18 -3.19 -9.70 -4.93
C ARG A 18 -3.01 -8.24 -4.52
N ASP A 19 -4.09 -7.57 -4.16
CA ASP A 19 -4.00 -6.31 -3.43
C ASP A 19 -3.28 -6.54 -2.09
N PHE A 20 -2.20 -5.80 -1.87
CA PHE A 20 -1.49 -5.75 -0.60
C PHE A 20 -1.78 -4.40 0.08
N SER A 21 -2.03 -4.43 1.38
CA SER A 21 -2.00 -3.21 2.18
C SER A 21 -0.58 -2.65 2.26
N LYS A 22 -0.45 -1.34 2.51
CA LYS A 22 0.86 -0.70 2.73
C LYS A 22 1.65 -1.43 3.81
N ARG A 23 0.99 -1.76 4.91
CA ARG A 23 1.59 -2.37 6.09
C ARG A 23 2.11 -3.79 5.81
N GLU A 24 1.32 -4.62 5.12
CA GLU A 24 1.79 -5.96 4.71
C GLU A 24 2.94 -5.89 3.71
N LEU A 25 2.86 -4.96 2.74
CA LEU A 25 3.93 -4.79 1.76
C LEU A 25 5.21 -4.29 2.43
N GLU A 26 5.09 -3.33 3.34
CA GLU A 26 6.20 -2.80 4.13
C GLU A 26 6.87 -3.86 4.99
N GLU A 27 6.10 -4.66 5.75
CA GLU A 27 6.64 -5.76 6.55
C GLU A 27 7.39 -6.78 5.68
N LYS A 28 6.82 -7.15 4.52
CA LYS A 28 7.45 -8.10 3.58
C LYS A 28 8.73 -7.56 2.94
N LEU A 29 8.80 -6.25 2.70
CA LEU A 29 10.00 -5.63 2.15
C LEU A 29 11.06 -5.45 3.25
N LYS A 30 10.68 -5.08 4.48
CA LYS A 30 11.60 -4.98 5.63
C LYS A 30 12.24 -6.32 6.03
N GLU A 31 11.60 -7.45 5.73
CA GLU A 31 12.21 -8.79 5.89
C GLU A 31 13.48 -9.00 5.04
N LYS A 32 13.64 -8.24 3.94
CA LYS A 32 14.70 -8.44 2.94
C LYS A 32 15.57 -7.22 2.65
N PHE A 33 15.09 -6.03 2.95
CA PHE A 33 15.71 -4.76 2.57
C PHE A 33 15.81 -3.82 3.79
N GLY A 34 16.67 -2.81 3.70
CA GLY A 34 16.83 -1.82 4.76
C GLY A 34 15.58 -0.96 4.95
N GLU A 35 15.21 -0.70 6.20
CA GLU A 35 14.01 0.09 6.56
C GLU A 35 13.94 1.44 5.84
N ARG A 36 15.06 2.14 5.73
CA ARG A 36 15.14 3.45 5.08
C ARG A 36 14.80 3.40 3.58
N GLU A 37 15.27 2.38 2.89
CA GLU A 37 15.06 2.20 1.44
C GLU A 37 13.63 1.71 1.17
N VAL A 38 13.11 0.86 2.06
CA VAL A 38 11.70 0.43 2.02
C VAL A 38 10.75 1.60 2.21
N GLU A 39 10.99 2.47 3.19
CA GLU A 39 10.16 3.66 3.40
C GLU A 39 10.13 4.57 2.17
N GLU A 40 11.28 4.79 1.51
CA GLU A 40 11.36 5.63 0.32
C GLU A 40 10.52 5.04 -0.83
N VAL A 41 10.61 3.73 -1.04
CA VAL A 41 9.85 3.04 -2.09
C VAL A 41 8.36 2.99 -1.78
N ILE A 42 7.98 2.74 -0.52
CA ILE A 42 6.57 2.76 -0.10
C ILE A 42 5.97 4.15 -0.32
N ARG A 43 6.66 5.23 0.05
CA ARG A 43 6.20 6.61 -0.24
C ARG A 43 6.07 6.87 -1.74
N TYR A 44 7.00 6.35 -2.55
CA TYR A 44 6.92 6.46 -4.00
C TYR A 44 5.70 5.73 -4.59
N LEU A 45 5.45 4.49 -4.14
CA LEU A 45 4.30 3.69 -4.58
C LEU A 45 2.97 4.32 -4.14
N GLU A 46 2.91 4.87 -2.93
CA GLU A 46 1.75 5.61 -2.39
C GLU A 46 1.48 6.88 -3.20
N LYS A 47 2.53 7.67 -3.51
CA LYS A 47 2.42 8.87 -4.36
C LYS A 47 1.97 8.53 -5.79
N LYS A 48 2.29 7.34 -6.28
CA LYS A 48 1.84 6.82 -7.58
C LYS A 48 0.43 6.20 -7.54
N GLY A 49 -0.18 6.08 -6.36
CA GLY A 49 -1.50 5.46 -6.18
C GLY A 49 -1.51 3.95 -6.40
N LEU A 50 -0.35 3.29 -6.30
CA LEU A 50 -0.19 1.84 -6.47
C LEU A 50 -0.49 1.06 -5.18
N ILE A 51 -0.41 1.73 -4.04
CA ILE A 51 -0.82 1.27 -2.72
C ILE A 51 -1.56 2.42 -2.06
N ASP A 52 -2.70 2.16 -1.44
CA ASP A 52 -3.58 3.24 -1.01
C ASP A 52 -4.36 2.93 0.27
N ASP A 53 -3.77 3.25 1.41
CA ASP A 53 -4.48 3.24 2.69
C ASP A 53 -5.50 4.39 2.80
N LYS A 54 -5.32 5.50 2.07
CA LYS A 54 -6.25 6.64 2.11
C LYS A 54 -7.51 6.40 1.29
N ARG A 55 -7.44 5.73 0.14
CA ARG A 55 -8.62 5.22 -0.57
C ARG A 55 -9.32 4.14 0.23
N LEU A 56 -8.61 3.30 0.97
CA LEU A 56 -9.25 2.32 1.84
C LEU A 56 -10.03 3.02 2.97
N ALA A 57 -9.40 3.97 3.66
CA ALA A 57 -10.06 4.76 4.70
C ALA A 57 -11.25 5.56 4.16
N LYS A 58 -11.11 6.17 2.97
CA LYS A 58 -12.20 6.90 2.32
C LYS A 58 -13.32 5.97 1.83
N LYS A 59 -13.02 4.82 1.22
CA LYS A 59 -14.02 3.80 0.85
C LYS A 59 -14.74 3.24 2.07
N ILE A 60 -14.03 3.03 3.17
CA ILE A 60 -14.61 2.57 4.43
C ILE A 60 -15.55 3.66 4.95
N MET A 61 -15.10 4.91 5.07
CA MET A 61 -15.96 6.04 5.48
C MET A 61 -17.18 6.20 4.58
N ASP A 62 -17.01 6.18 3.26
CA ASP A 62 -18.12 6.26 2.29
C ASP A 62 -19.08 5.07 2.46
N LYS A 63 -18.58 3.84 2.62
CA LYS A 63 -19.40 2.64 2.85
C LYS A 63 -20.14 2.66 4.19
N TYR A 64 -19.56 3.26 5.23
CA TYR A 64 -20.22 3.45 6.53
C TYR A 64 -21.22 4.63 6.48
N MET A 65 -20.96 5.67 5.69
CA MET A 65 -21.92 6.77 5.45
C MET A 65 -23.11 6.33 4.60
N GLU A 66 -22.91 5.50 3.57
CA GLU A 66 -24.00 4.95 2.74
C GLU A 66 -24.91 4.00 3.52
N LYS A 67 -24.36 3.24 4.49
CA LYS A 67 -25.16 2.40 5.40
C LYS A 67 -25.82 3.17 6.56
N GLY A 68 -25.54 4.47 6.68
CA GLY A 68 -26.00 5.33 7.78
C GLY A 68 -27.25 6.17 7.48
N LYS A 69 -27.98 5.92 6.38
CA LYS A 69 -29.29 6.56 6.12
C LYS A 69 -30.39 5.52 5.91
N GLY A 70 -30.71 4.84 7.01
CA GLY A 70 -31.92 4.04 7.18
C GLY A 70 -32.50 4.25 8.58
N TYR A 71 -32.60 5.52 9.00
CA TYR A 71 -33.37 5.93 10.18
C TYR A 71 -34.13 7.20 9.82
N TYR A 72 -35.24 7.02 9.13
CA TYR A 72 -36.42 7.89 9.20
C TYR A 72 -37.64 7.01 8.97
#